data_AF-A0A7S0DDY4-F1
#
_entry.id   AF-A0A7S0DDY4-F1
#
_cell.length_a   1.000
_cell.length_b   1.000
_cell.length_c   1.000
_cell.angle_alpha   90.00
_cell.angle_beta   90.00
_cell.angle_gamma   90.00
#
_symmetry.space_group_name_H-M   'P 1'
#
loop_
_entity.id
_entity.type
_entity.pdbx_description
1 polymer ?
#
loop_
_entity_poly.entity_id
_entity_poly.type
_entity_poly.pdbx_seq_one_letter_code
_entity_poly.pdbx_strand_id
1 'polypeptide(L)'
;AAALASAAALEDGDGADAPAPFPSLRLVADADEVSTAAALREHARAIEERFFLGPGDAGGDDACGDETRVPGESQRSAKEKKAFSSFRSAWFFALASRADAPLDADTSAAMRGAARGFAAARAATTSEHDPSLPDLQVGLAIAGGYFGQEGT
;
A
#
# COMPACT_ATOMS: atom_id res chain seq x y z
N ALA A 1 14.88 1.14 12.11
CA ALA A 1 13.67 1.63 11.42
C ALA A 1 13.93 1.90 9.94
N ALA A 2 14.71 2.93 9.59
CA ALA A 2 14.87 3.40 8.21
C ALA A 2 15.25 2.30 7.20
N ALA A 3 16.21 1.42 7.51
CA ALA A 3 16.61 0.35 6.60
C ALA A 3 15.50 -0.67 6.29
N LEU A 4 14.63 -0.98 7.27
CA LEU A 4 13.52 -1.91 7.10
C LEU A 4 12.39 -1.29 6.27
N ALA A 5 12.08 -0.01 6.55
CA ALA A 5 11.10 0.74 5.79
C ALA A 5 11.55 0.97 4.34
N SER A 6 12.82 1.33 4.12
CA SER A 6 13.40 1.44 2.78
C SER A 6 13.36 0.10 2.04
N ALA A 7 13.66 -1.02 2.70
CA ALA A 7 13.58 -2.34 2.09
C ALA A 7 12.14 -2.72 1.69
N ALA A 8 11.14 -2.38 2.52
CA ALA A 8 9.73 -2.60 2.22
C ALA A 8 9.18 -1.68 1.12
N ALA A 9 9.76 -0.48 0.97
CA ALA A 9 9.37 0.49 -0.05
C ALA A 9 9.90 0.14 -1.45
N LEU A 10 10.93 -0.69 -1.56
CA LEU A 10 11.47 -1.14 -2.84
C LEU A 10 10.44 -1.96 -3.62
N GLU A 11 10.48 -1.87 -4.95
CA GLU A 11 9.63 -2.65 -5.84
C GLU A 11 10.44 -3.72 -6.56
N ASP A 12 9.77 -4.82 -6.93
CA ASP A 12 10.31 -5.75 -7.92
C ASP A 12 10.54 -4.99 -9.24
N GLY A 13 11.79 -4.60 -9.51
CA GLY A 13 12.20 -3.99 -10.77
C GLY A 13 12.75 -2.56 -10.73
N ASP A 14 13.15 -2.01 -9.58
CA ASP A 14 13.74 -0.65 -9.49
C ASP A 14 15.13 -0.48 -10.14
N GLY A 15 15.52 -1.34 -11.11
CA GLY A 15 16.75 -1.19 -11.89
C GLY A 15 18.05 -1.20 -11.08
N ALA A 16 18.00 -1.45 -9.78
CA ALA A 16 19.16 -1.63 -8.93
C ALA A 16 19.86 -2.95 -9.30
N ASP A 17 21.19 -2.89 -9.42
CA ASP A 17 22.09 -4.00 -9.79
C ASP A 17 22.03 -5.19 -8.78
N ALA A 18 21.27 -5.02 -7.68
CA ALA A 18 20.93 -6.05 -6.72
C ALA A 18 19.40 -6.12 -6.54
N PRO A 19 18.80 -7.33 -6.57
CA PRO A 19 17.37 -7.49 -6.31
C PRO A 19 17.02 -6.95 -4.91
N ALA A 20 15.91 -6.23 -4.82
CA ALA A 20 15.38 -5.77 -3.53
C ALA A 20 15.24 -6.97 -2.59
N PRO A 21 15.70 -6.88 -1.33
CA PRO A 21 15.65 -8.02 -0.43
C PRO A 21 14.19 -8.40 -0.15
N PHE A 22 13.84 -9.65 -0.45
CA PHE A 22 12.55 -10.22 -0.03
C PHE A 22 12.51 -10.29 1.51
N PRO A 23 11.35 -10.09 2.16
CA PRO A 23 11.28 -10.16 3.61
C PRO A 23 11.63 -11.56 4.09
N SER A 24 12.74 -11.69 4.82
CA SER A 24 13.11 -12.93 5.49
C SER A 24 12.70 -12.89 6.95
N LEU A 25 12.35 -14.04 7.52
CA LEU A 25 11.96 -14.15 8.92
C LEU A 25 13.05 -13.63 9.87
N ARG A 26 14.33 -13.84 9.55
CA ARG A 26 15.44 -13.29 10.33
C ARG A 26 15.45 -11.77 10.34
N LEU A 27 15.35 -11.17 9.15
CA LEU A 27 15.36 -9.71 8.99
C LEU A 27 14.24 -9.04 9.79
N VAL A 28 13.07 -9.66 9.80
CA VAL A 28 11.86 -9.13 10.45
C VAL A 28 11.84 -9.47 11.96
N ALA A 29 12.43 -10.58 12.38
CA ALA A 29 12.56 -10.96 13.78
C ALA A 29 13.63 -10.17 14.54
N ASP A 30 14.74 -9.82 13.86
CA ASP A 30 15.84 -9.04 14.45
C ASP A 30 15.49 -7.55 14.60
N ALA A 31 14.43 -7.09 13.93
CA ALA A 31 13.92 -5.73 14.06
C ALA A 31 13.18 -5.52 15.39
N ASP A 32 13.45 -4.39 16.03
CA ASP A 32 12.70 -3.96 17.21
C ASP A 32 11.24 -3.61 16.87
N GLU A 33 10.36 -3.68 17.87
CA GLU A 33 8.92 -3.45 17.71
C GLU A 33 8.61 -2.05 17.19
N VAL A 34 9.33 -1.02 17.65
CA VAL A 34 9.12 0.37 17.24
C VAL A 34 9.48 0.58 15.76
N SER A 35 10.62 0.04 15.33
CA SER A 35 11.05 0.04 13.94
C SER A 35 10.08 -0.72 13.04
N THR A 36 9.56 -1.84 13.53
CA THR A 36 8.63 -2.69 12.77
C THR A 36 7.28 -2.02 12.61
N ALA A 37 6.74 -1.42 13.67
CA ALA A 37 5.50 -0.65 13.62
C ALA A 37 5.63 0.58 12.71
N ALA A 38 6.77 1.28 12.74
CA ALA A 38 7.04 2.40 11.85
C ALA A 38 7.10 1.96 10.38
N ALA A 39 7.80 0.86 10.08
CA ALA A 39 7.88 0.31 8.73
C ALA A 39 6.51 -0.19 8.24
N LEU A 40 5.72 -0.85 9.11
CA LEU A 40 4.35 -1.25 8.79
C LEU A 40 3.47 -0.05 8.44
N ARG A 41 3.53 1.02 9.25
CA ARG A 41 2.79 2.26 9.01
C ARG A 41 3.12 2.89 7.67
N GLU A 42 4.41 3.02 7.37
CA GLU A 42 4.88 3.60 6.12
C GLU A 42 4.45 2.75 4.92
N HIS A 43 4.59 1.43 5.03
CA HIS A 43 4.17 0.50 3.97
C HIS A 43 2.66 0.50 3.75
N ALA A 44 1.88 0.58 4.83
CA ALA A 44 0.43 0.68 4.79
C ALA A 44 -0.05 1.98 4.11
N ARG A 45 0.58 3.13 4.42
CA ARG A 45 0.32 4.40 3.73
C ARG A 45 0.67 4.32 2.25
N ALA A 46 1.81 3.72 1.90
CA ALA A 46 2.20 3.54 0.51
C ALA A 46 1.19 2.67 -0.29
N ILE A 47 0.53 1.70 0.36
CA ILE A 47 -0.56 0.93 -0.25
C ILE A 47 -1.80 1.81 -0.47
N GLU A 48 -2.21 2.59 0.52
CA GLU A 48 -3.34 3.52 0.40
C GLU A 48 -3.11 4.56 -0.70
N GLU A 49 -1.96 5.23 -0.70
CA GLU A 49 -1.62 6.25 -1.69
C GLU A 49 -1.65 5.70 -3.11
N ARG A 50 -1.12 4.48 -3.29
CA ARG A 50 -1.01 3.89 -4.62
C ARG A 50 -2.34 3.39 -5.17
N PHE A 51 -3.16 2.77 -4.34
CA PHE A 51 -4.34 2.03 -4.79
C PHE A 51 -5.67 2.73 -4.46
N PHE A 52 -5.70 3.62 -3.48
CA PHE A 52 -6.90 4.34 -3.06
C PHE A 52 -6.86 5.84 -3.40
N LEU A 53 -5.84 6.57 -2.98
CA LEU A 53 -5.77 8.03 -3.19
C LEU A 53 -5.32 8.41 -4.61
N GLY A 54 -4.51 7.56 -5.25
CA GLY A 54 -3.88 7.87 -6.53
C GLY A 54 -2.81 8.98 -6.40
N PRO A 55 -2.06 9.26 -7.49
CA PRO A 55 -1.06 10.34 -7.47
C PRO A 55 -1.77 11.70 -7.44
N GLY A 56 -1.98 12.24 -6.23
CA GLY A 56 -2.28 13.64 -5.96
C GLY A 56 -3.73 14.08 -6.16
N ASP A 57 -4.57 13.88 -5.16
CA ASP A 57 -5.56 14.89 -4.75
C ASP A 57 -4.98 15.64 -3.53
N ALA A 58 -3.81 16.26 -3.74
CA ALA A 58 -3.32 17.28 -2.83
C ALA A 58 -4.02 18.57 -3.25
N GLY A 59 -4.80 19.14 -2.33
CA GLY A 59 -5.72 20.25 -2.59
C GLY A 59 -5.16 21.34 -3.50
N GLY A 60 -5.93 21.64 -4.55
CA GLY A 60 -5.86 22.92 -5.25
C GLY A 60 -6.95 23.81 -4.71
N ASP A 61 -6.60 24.66 -3.75
CA ASP A 61 -7.35 25.87 -3.43
C ASP A 61 -7.40 26.83 -4.63
N ASP A 62 -8.58 27.41 -4.82
CA ASP A 62 -8.91 28.64 -5.53
C ASP A 62 -8.39 28.86 -6.98
N ALA A 63 -9.29 28.61 -7.93
CA ALA A 63 -9.42 29.52 -9.09
C ALA A 63 -10.90 29.64 -9.49
N CYS A 64 -11.47 30.80 -9.17
CA CYS A 64 -12.70 31.30 -9.76
C CYS A 64 -12.62 31.20 -11.28
N GLY A 65 -13.66 30.62 -11.89
CA GLY A 65 -13.69 30.29 -13.30
C GLY A 65 -13.57 31.50 -14.24
N ASP A 66 -12.74 31.33 -15.26
CA ASP A 66 -12.88 32.04 -16.53
C ASP A 66 -12.91 30.97 -17.64
N GLU A 67 -14.09 30.84 -18.26
CA GLU A 67 -14.34 29.91 -19.36
C GLU A 67 -13.61 30.41 -20.61
N THR A 68 -12.52 29.74 -20.99
CA THR A 68 -12.22 29.45 -22.41
C THR A 68 -11.01 28.54 -22.54
N ARG A 69 -11.22 27.21 -22.57
CA ARG A 69 -10.23 26.31 -23.18
C ARG A 69 -10.85 25.06 -23.80
N VAL A 70 -10.86 25.13 -25.12
CA VAL A 70 -11.03 24.11 -26.18
C VAL A 70 -10.90 22.64 -25.74
N PRO A 71 -11.81 21.74 -26.14
CA PRO A 71 -11.65 20.30 -25.95
C PRO A 71 -10.75 19.75 -27.06
N GLY A 72 -9.55 19.31 -26.68
CA GLY A 72 -8.57 18.79 -27.62
C GLY A 72 -7.55 17.87 -26.96
N GLU A 73 -7.65 16.60 -27.36
CA GLU A 73 -6.56 15.61 -27.38
C GLU A 73 -6.21 14.89 -26.07
N SER A 74 -6.85 13.72 -25.92
CA SER A 74 -6.15 12.43 -25.86
C SER A 74 -4.81 12.39 -25.12
N GLN A 75 -4.82 12.75 -23.84
CA GLN A 75 -3.85 12.18 -22.89
C GLN A 75 -4.50 11.00 -22.14
N ARG A 76 -5.13 10.09 -22.90
CA ARG A 76 -5.28 8.70 -22.47
C ARG A 76 -3.96 7.98 -22.73
N SER A 77 -2.88 8.39 -22.04
CA SER A 77 -1.83 7.42 -21.77
C SER A 77 -2.52 6.34 -20.95
N ALA A 78 -2.64 5.16 -21.54
CA ALA A 78 -3.16 3.97 -20.91
C ALA A 78 -2.39 3.79 -19.59
N LYS A 79 -2.98 4.30 -18.52
CA LYS A 79 -2.46 4.30 -17.16
C LYS A 79 -2.44 2.84 -16.78
N GLU A 80 -1.28 2.22 -16.98
CA GLU A 80 -1.03 0.82 -16.65
C GLU A 80 -1.56 0.62 -15.24
N LYS A 81 -2.66 -0.15 -15.11
CA LYS A 81 -3.22 -0.49 -13.81
C LYS A 81 -2.11 -1.27 -13.12
N LYS A 82 -1.32 -0.61 -12.28
CA LYS A 82 -0.17 -1.22 -11.62
C LYS A 82 -0.71 -2.43 -10.85
N ALA A 83 -0.40 -3.62 -11.34
CA ALA A 83 -0.81 -4.86 -10.69
C ALA A 83 -0.26 -4.87 -9.26
N PHE A 84 -1.03 -5.42 -8.34
CA PHE A 84 -0.55 -5.60 -6.98
C PHE A 84 0.52 -6.70 -6.97
N SER A 85 1.77 -6.33 -6.66
CA SER A 85 2.91 -7.24 -6.71
C SER A 85 2.97 -8.14 -5.48
N SER A 86 3.37 -9.40 -5.68
CA SER A 86 3.61 -10.38 -4.63
C SER A 86 4.68 -9.93 -3.62
N PHE A 87 5.65 -9.12 -4.07
CA PHE A 87 6.66 -8.52 -3.19
C PHE A 87 6.03 -7.62 -2.13
N ARG A 88 5.02 -6.83 -2.53
CA ARG A 88 4.36 -5.85 -1.66
C ARG A 88 3.46 -6.53 -0.62
N SER A 89 2.73 -7.58 -1.00
CA SER A 89 1.98 -8.42 -0.07
C SER A 89 2.91 -9.09 0.93
N ALA A 90 4.00 -9.69 0.46
CA ALA A 90 4.95 -10.37 1.33
C ALA A 90 5.50 -9.45 2.43
N TRP A 91 5.91 -8.23 2.08
CA TRP A 91 6.38 -7.25 3.05
C TRP A 91 5.28 -6.82 4.03
N PHE A 92 4.07 -6.59 3.53
CA PHE A 92 2.94 -6.24 4.38
C PHE A 92 2.63 -7.36 5.38
N PHE A 93 2.57 -8.62 4.94
CA PHE A 93 2.31 -9.77 5.81
C PHE A 93 3.42 -9.98 6.84
N ALA A 94 4.68 -9.85 6.42
CA ALA A 94 5.81 -10.02 7.31
C ALA A 94 5.82 -8.95 8.41
N LEU A 95 5.61 -7.68 8.05
CA LEU A 95 5.54 -6.57 9.02
C LEU A 95 4.30 -6.70 9.93
N ALA A 96 3.15 -7.07 9.38
CA ALA A 96 1.92 -7.28 10.15
C ALA A 96 2.05 -8.45 11.15
N SER A 97 2.81 -9.50 10.81
CA SER A 97 3.02 -10.65 11.71
C SER A 97 3.76 -10.31 13.00
N ARG A 98 4.43 -9.16 13.05
CA ARG A 98 5.18 -8.67 14.21
C ARG A 98 4.48 -7.55 14.97
N ALA A 99 3.39 -7.01 14.42
CA ALA A 99 2.63 -5.99 15.11
C ALA A 99 1.75 -6.65 16.17
N ASP A 100 2.05 -6.37 17.43
CA ASP A 100 1.24 -6.81 18.55
C ASP A 100 0.02 -5.90 18.72
N ALA A 101 -1.11 -6.49 19.11
CA ALA A 101 -2.33 -5.77 19.45
C ALA A 101 -2.33 -5.41 20.96
N PRO A 102 -2.90 -4.26 21.37
CA PRO A 102 -3.59 -3.27 20.54
C PRO A 102 -2.64 -2.35 19.76
N LEU A 103 -3.00 -2.04 18.52
CA LEU A 103 -2.28 -1.06 17.71
C LEU A 103 -2.43 0.36 18.28
N ASP A 104 -1.37 1.17 18.17
CA ASP A 104 -1.48 2.59 18.43
C ASP A 104 -2.40 3.29 17.41
N ALA A 105 -2.83 4.51 17.74
CA ALA A 105 -3.80 5.25 16.93
C ALA A 105 -3.31 5.53 15.49
N ASP A 106 -2.01 5.85 15.33
CA ASP A 106 -1.43 6.15 14.03
C ASP A 106 -1.30 4.88 13.19
N THR A 107 -0.87 3.76 13.80
CA THR A 107 -0.84 2.46 13.12
C THR A 107 -2.24 2.02 12.72
N SER A 108 -3.22 2.14 13.61
CA SER A 108 -4.62 1.83 13.31
C SER A 108 -5.16 2.64 12.12
N ALA A 109 -4.87 3.95 12.08
CA ALA A 109 -5.25 4.80 10.96
C ALA A 109 -4.60 4.36 9.64
N ALA A 110 -3.30 4.01 9.67
CA ALA A 110 -2.59 3.51 8.50
C ALA A 110 -3.16 2.15 8.02
N MET A 111 -3.53 1.25 8.93
CA MET A 111 -4.12 -0.05 8.58
C MET A 111 -5.50 0.11 7.93
N ARG A 112 -6.34 1.04 8.41
CA ARG A 112 -7.60 1.39 7.73
C ARG A 112 -7.35 1.93 6.33
N GLY A 113 -6.33 2.76 6.15
CA GLY A 113 -5.90 3.25 4.85
C GLY A 113 -5.48 2.12 3.90
N ALA A 114 -4.64 1.21 4.37
CA ALA A 114 -4.24 0.04 3.61
C ALA A 114 -5.44 -0.85 3.24
N ALA A 115 -6.39 -1.08 4.16
CA ALA A 115 -7.62 -1.83 3.88
C ALA A 115 -8.42 -1.19 2.73
N ARG A 116 -8.55 0.15 2.69
CA ARG A 116 -9.15 0.86 1.55
C ARG A 116 -8.35 0.66 0.27
N GLY A 117 -7.02 0.69 0.34
CA GLY A 117 -6.12 0.38 -0.78
C GLY A 117 -6.33 -1.03 -1.34
N PHE A 118 -6.37 -2.05 -0.47
CA PHE A 118 -6.65 -3.44 -0.86
C PHE A 118 -8.04 -3.61 -1.47
N ALA A 119 -9.06 -2.99 -0.88
CA ALA A 119 -10.42 -3.03 -1.40
C ALA A 119 -10.53 -2.37 -2.79
N ALA A 120 -9.89 -1.21 -2.99
CA ALA A 120 -9.85 -0.52 -4.27
C ALA A 120 -9.09 -1.32 -5.34
N ALA A 121 -7.94 -1.88 -4.99
CA ALA A 121 -7.18 -2.77 -5.88
C ALA A 121 -8.02 -3.99 -6.29
N ARG A 122 -8.69 -4.64 -5.33
CA ARG A 122 -9.59 -5.78 -5.58
C ARG A 122 -10.76 -5.39 -6.49
N ALA A 123 -11.37 -4.24 -6.26
CA ALA A 123 -12.48 -3.74 -7.09
C ALA A 123 -12.02 -3.42 -8.53
N ALA A 124 -10.76 -3.03 -8.72
CA ALA A 124 -10.19 -2.76 -10.03
C ALA A 124 -9.83 -4.03 -10.82
N THR A 125 -9.68 -5.18 -10.13
CA THR A 125 -9.40 -6.48 -10.71
C THR A 125 -10.68 -7.11 -11.27
N THR A 126 -10.74 -7.26 -12.60
CA THR A 126 -11.91 -7.79 -13.31
C THR A 126 -11.80 -9.27 -13.67
N SER A 127 -10.60 -9.84 -13.61
CA SER A 127 -10.35 -11.25 -13.92
C SER A 127 -10.44 -12.09 -12.66
N GLU A 128 -11.24 -13.15 -12.70
CA GLU A 128 -11.35 -14.13 -11.60
C GLU A 128 -10.08 -14.98 -11.40
N HIS A 129 -9.21 -15.02 -12.41
CA HIS A 129 -7.94 -15.77 -12.40
C HIS A 129 -6.72 -14.88 -12.19
N ASP A 130 -6.90 -13.65 -11.72
CA ASP A 130 -5.79 -12.75 -11.44
C ASP A 130 -4.96 -13.29 -10.25
N PRO A 131 -3.65 -13.51 -10.43
CA PRO A 131 -2.78 -14.08 -9.40
C PRO A 131 -2.63 -13.20 -8.16
N SER A 132 -3.01 -11.91 -8.22
CA SER A 132 -2.97 -10.99 -7.08
C SER A 132 -4.19 -11.09 -6.17
N LEU A 133 -5.29 -11.73 -6.61
CA LEU A 133 -6.52 -11.82 -5.82
C LEU A 133 -6.34 -12.46 -4.43
N PRO A 134 -5.62 -13.58 -4.28
CA PRO A 134 -5.37 -14.17 -2.97
C PRO A 134 -4.65 -13.18 -2.03
N ASP A 135 -3.64 -12.50 -2.54
CA ASP A 135 -2.84 -11.52 -1.78
C ASP A 135 -3.68 -10.31 -1.35
N LEU A 136 -4.53 -9.80 -2.23
CA LEU A 136 -5.46 -8.71 -1.93
C LEU A 136 -6.49 -9.10 -0.87
N GLN A 137 -6.99 -10.33 -0.92
CA GLN A 137 -7.97 -10.83 0.06
C GLN A 137 -7.34 -11.05 1.44
N VAL A 138 -6.14 -11.64 1.49
CA VAL A 138 -5.40 -11.82 2.74
C VAL A 138 -4.99 -10.47 3.32
N GLY A 139 -4.54 -9.53 2.48
CA GLY A 139 -4.22 -8.16 2.90
C GLY A 139 -5.42 -7.45 3.52
N LEU A 140 -6.60 -7.55 2.89
CA LEU A 140 -7.84 -7.00 3.43
C LEU A 140 -8.22 -7.64 4.77
N ALA A 141 -8.12 -8.97 4.88
CA ALA A 141 -8.46 -9.70 6.11
C ALA A 141 -7.51 -9.35 7.28
N ILE A 142 -6.23 -9.13 7.01
CA ILE A 142 -5.27 -8.70 8.02
C ILE A 142 -5.52 -7.24 8.40
N ALA A 143 -5.62 -6.35 7.42
CA ALA A 143 -5.74 -4.91 7.65
C ALA A 143 -7.07 -4.52 8.32
N GLY A 144 -8.16 -5.15 7.90
CA GLY A 144 -9.50 -4.96 8.45
C GLY A 144 -9.76 -5.88 9.64
N GLY A 145 -9.92 -7.18 9.36
CA GLY A 145 -10.42 -8.16 10.32
C GLY A 145 -9.49 -8.43 11.51
N TYR A 146 -8.22 -8.80 11.26
CA TYR A 146 -7.30 -9.24 12.33
C TYR A 146 -7.04 -8.15 13.37
N PHE A 147 -6.81 -6.90 12.93
CA PHE A 147 -6.58 -5.78 13.83
C PHE A 147 -7.87 -5.06 14.26
N GLY A 148 -9.05 -5.62 13.97
CA GLY A 148 -10.34 -5.07 14.42
C GLY A 148 -10.68 -3.69 13.86
N GLN A 149 -10.20 -3.36 12.66
CA GLN A 149 -10.39 -2.04 12.03
C GLN A 149 -11.76 -1.88 11.35
N GLU A 150 -12.58 -2.93 11.33
CA GLU A 150 -13.90 -2.95 10.67
C GLU A 150 -15.05 -2.37 11.52
N GLY A 151 -14.78 -1.83 12.71
CA GLY A 151 -15.83 -1.23 13.54
C GLY A 151 -15.33 -0.42 14.73
N THR A 152 -15.21 0.90 14.54
CA THR A 152 -15.40 1.95 15.56
C THR A 152 -15.87 3.23 14.88
#